data_AF-A0AA42DP01-F1
#
_entry.id   AF-A0AA42DP01-F1
#
_cell.length_a   1.000
_cell.length_b   1.000
_cell.length_c   1.000
_cell.angle_alpha   90.00
_cell.angle_beta   90.00
_cell.angle_gamma   90.00
#
_symmetry.space_group_name_H-M   'P 1'
#
loop_
_entity.id
_entity.type
_entity.pdbx_description
1 polymer ?
#
loop_
_entity_poly.entity_id
_entity_poly.type
_entity_poly.pdbx_seq_one_letter_code
_entity_poly.pdbx_strand_id
1 'polypeptide(L)' 'MSQLTAKELSSFQDLLSGEELLIKKFKMLAEATTDVELKAQFTDIANHHQQHFDTIYEQLQ' A
#
# COMPACT_ATOMS: atom_id res chain seq x y z
N MET A 1 -4.24 -12.58 16.50
CA MET A 1 -2.98 -13.23 16.06
C MET A 1 -2.86 -14.74 16.29
N SER A 2 -3.66 -15.41 17.13
CA SER A 2 -3.43 -16.82 17.54
C SER A 2 -4.04 -17.94 16.66
N GLN A 3 -4.44 -17.69 15.40
CA GLN A 3 -4.95 -18.77 14.52
C GLN A 3 -4.58 -18.67 13.03
N LEU A 4 -3.67 -17.76 12.62
CA LEU A 4 -3.25 -17.73 11.21
C LEU A 4 -2.33 -18.92 10.91
N THR A 5 -2.66 -19.66 9.86
CA THR A 5 -1.79 -20.68 9.29
C THR A 5 -0.58 -20.03 8.63
N ALA A 6 0.50 -20.80 8.44
CA ALA A 6 1.69 -20.31 7.72
C ALA A 6 1.37 -19.80 6.31
N LYS A 7 0.38 -20.41 5.64
CA LYS A 7 -0.04 -19.98 4.29
C LYS A 7 -0.76 -18.63 4.33
N GLU A 8 -1.65 -18.43 5.28
CA GLU A 8 -2.34 -17.15 5.45
C GLU A 8 -1.35 -16.03 5.81
N LEU A 9 -0.41 -16.30 6.72
CA LEU A 9 0.64 -15.35 7.05
C LEU A 9 1.49 -14.97 5.83
N SER A 10 1.86 -15.95 4.99
CA SER A 10 2.57 -15.68 3.73
C SER A 10 1.75 -14.81 2.80
N SER A 11 0.45 -15.07 2.65
CA SER A 11 -0.43 -14.25 1.80
C SER A 11 -0.54 -12.82 2.32
N PHE A 12 -0.61 -12.61 3.63
CA PHE A 12 -0.58 -11.28 4.21
C PHE A 12 0.75 -10.55 3.98
N GLN A 13 1.88 -11.27 4.06
CA GLN A 13 3.19 -10.70 3.74
C GLN A 13 3.31 -10.28 2.27
N ASP A 14 2.76 -11.08 1.36
CA ASP A 14 2.70 -10.76 -0.07
C ASP A 14 1.83 -9.52 -0.33
N LEU A 15 0.67 -9.43 0.34
CA LEU A 15 -0.20 -8.25 0.28
C LEU A 15 0.51 -6.99 0.78
N LEU A 16 1.15 -7.04 1.96
CA LEU A 16 1.91 -5.90 2.49
C LEU A 16 3.01 -5.44 1.53
N SER A 17 3.74 -6.39 0.94
CA SER A 17 4.80 -6.09 -0.03
C SER A 17 4.24 -5.45 -1.30
N GLY A 18 3.07 -5.90 -1.75
CA GLY A 18 2.33 -5.31 -2.87
C GLY A 18 1.88 -3.88 -2.60
N GLU A 19 1.27 -3.64 -1.44
CA GLU A 19 0.85 -2.30 -1.02
C GLU A 19 2.05 -1.35 -0.91
N GLU A 20 3.16 -1.78 -0.30
CA GLU A 20 4.38 -0.97 -0.20
C GLU A 20 4.93 -0.58 -1.59
N LEU A 21 4.93 -1.51 -2.55
CA LEU A 21 5.34 -1.24 -3.93
C LEU A 21 4.45 -0.19 -4.59
N LEU A 22 3.12 -0.30 -4.42
CA LEU A 22 2.16 0.61 -5.01
C LEU A 22 2.26 2.01 -4.40
N ILE A 23 2.40 2.12 -3.07
CA ILE A 23 2.64 3.38 -2.37
C ILE A 23 3.86 4.09 -2.96
N LYS A 24 5.00 3.39 -3.07
CA LYS A 24 6.24 3.96 -3.62
C LYS A 24 6.07 4.37 -5.08
N LYS A 25 5.43 3.54 -5.89
CA LYS A 25 5.18 3.80 -7.31
C LYS A 25 4.36 5.07 -7.51
N PHE A 26 3.25 5.22 -6.80
CA PHE A 26 2.36 6.37 -6.99
C PHE A 26 2.93 7.65 -6.38
N LYS A 27 3.69 7.57 -5.26
CA LYS A 27 4.48 8.72 -4.78
C LYS A 27 5.51 9.19 -5.82
N MET A 28 6.26 8.26 -6.41
CA MET A 28 7.23 8.56 -7.48
C MET A 28 6.54 9.19 -8.71
N LEU A 29 5.38 8.67 -9.13
CA LEU A 29 4.63 9.23 -10.25
C LEU A 29 4.08 10.64 -9.95
N ALA A 30 3.61 10.89 -8.73
CA ALA A 30 3.18 12.21 -8.27
C ALA A 30 4.32 13.24 -8.28
N GLU A 31 5.54 12.81 -7.96
CA GLU A 31 6.73 13.65 -8.01
C GLU A 31 7.25 13.88 -9.44
N ALA A 32 7.10 12.89 -10.33
CA ALA A 32 7.59 12.96 -11.70
C ALA A 32 6.70 13.77 -12.65
N THR A 33 5.44 14.04 -12.28
CA THR A 33 4.51 14.82 -13.11
C THR A 33 4.48 16.30 -12.73
N THR A 34 4.31 17.17 -13.73
CA THR A 34 4.09 18.61 -13.55
C THR A 34 2.62 18.99 -13.63
N ASP A 35 1.76 18.08 -14.08
CA ASP A 35 0.32 18.27 -14.13
C ASP A 35 -0.27 18.19 -12.72
N VAL A 36 -0.98 19.25 -12.31
CA VAL A 36 -1.50 19.41 -10.95
C VAL A 36 -2.60 18.40 -10.65
N GLU A 37 -3.45 18.07 -11.63
CA GLU A 37 -4.56 17.14 -11.46
C GLU A 37 -4.03 15.71 -11.34
N LEU A 38 -3.10 15.31 -12.22
CA LEU A 38 -2.46 14.00 -12.13
C LEU A 38 -1.66 13.83 -10.84
N LYS A 39 -0.95 14.88 -10.39
CA LYS A 39 -0.24 14.85 -9.12
C LYS A 39 -1.18 14.62 -7.94
N ALA A 40 -2.33 15.29 -7.92
CA ALA A 40 -3.35 15.09 -6.89
C ALA A 40 -3.90 13.67 -6.93
N GLN A 41 -4.25 13.15 -8.11
CA GLN A 41 -4.75 11.78 -8.29
C GLN A 41 -3.73 10.73 -7.82
N PHE A 42 -2.47 10.83 -8.23
CA PHE A 42 -1.44 9.88 -7.79
C PHE A 42 -1.17 9.96 -6.28
N THR A 43 -1.22 11.16 -5.70
CA THR A 43 -1.09 11.33 -4.24
C THR A 43 -2.25 10.65 -3.52
N ASP A 44 -3.48 10.81 -4.01
CA ASP A 44 -4.67 10.20 -3.42
C ASP A 44 -4.62 8.67 -3.51
N ILE A 45 -4.22 8.12 -4.67
CA ILE A 45 -4.02 6.68 -4.85
C ILE A 45 -2.94 6.16 -3.88
N ALA A 46 -1.81 6.85 -3.73
CA ALA A 46 -0.77 6.43 -2.78
C ALA A 46 -1.25 6.44 -1.33
N ASN A 47 -2.09 7.40 -0.95
CA ASN A 47 -2.70 7.47 0.38
C ASN A 47 -3.69 6.32 0.60
N HIS A 48 -4.47 5.96 -0.42
CA HIS A 48 -5.39 4.83 -0.34
C HIS A 48 -4.65 3.50 -0.11
N HIS A 49 -3.55 3.27 -0.85
CA HIS A 49 -2.69 2.10 -0.62
C HIS A 49 -2.01 2.12 0.76
N GLN A 50 -1.64 3.31 1.27
CA GLN A 50 -1.14 3.43 2.66
C GLN A 50 -2.20 2.99 3.66
N GLN A 51 -3.46 3.39 3.49
CA GLN A 51 -4.56 2.95 4.36
C GLN A 51 -4.75 1.43 4.31
N HIS A 52 -4.64 0.80 3.14
CA HIS A 52 -4.69 -0.66 3.01
C HIS A 52 -3.53 -1.33 3.75
N PHE A 53 -2.31 -0.85 3.55
CA PHE A 53 -1.13 -1.34 4.25
C PHE A 53 -1.31 -1.27 5.76
N ASP A 54 -1.71 -0.10 6.27
CA ASP A 54 -1.91 0.14 7.71
C ASP A 54 -2.99 -0.80 8.27
N THR A 55 -4.11 -0.94 7.55
CA THR A 55 -5.19 -1.86 7.94
C THR A 55 -4.70 -3.31 8.01
N ILE A 56 -3.97 -3.78 7.00
CA ILE A 56 -3.43 -5.14 6.99
C ILE A 56 -2.43 -5.32 8.13
N TYR A 57 -1.56 -4.34 8.34
CA TYR A 57 -0.55 -4.38 9.40
C TYR A 57 -1.19 -4.44 10.79
N GLU A 58 -2.26 -3.67 11.04
CA GLU A 58 -3.03 -3.72 12.28
C GLU A 58 -3.68 -5.09 12.53
N GLN A 59 -4.16 -5.79 11.48
CA GLN A 59 -4.70 -7.15 11.63
C GLN A 59 -3.64 -8.19 11.99
N LEU A 60 -2.36 -7.87 11.74
CA LEU A 60 -1.19 -8.70 12.04
C LEU A 60 -0.48 -8.27 13.34
N GLN A 61 -1.10 -7.44 14.18
CA GLN A 61 -0.63 -7.19 15.56
C GLN A 61 -1.39 -8.03 16.58
#